data_AF-A0A535SI98-F1
#
_entry.id   AF-A0A535SI98-F1
#
_cell.length_a   1.000
_cell.length_b   1.000
_cell.length_c   1.000
_cell.angle_alpha   90.00
_cell.angle_beta   90.00
_cell.angle_gamma   90.00
#
_symmetry.space_group_name_H-M   'P 1'
#
loop_
_entity.id
_entity.type
_entity.pdbx_description
1 polymer ?
#
loop_
_entity_poly.entity_id
_entity_poly.type
_entity_poly.pdbx_seq_one_letter_code
_entity_poly.pdbx_strand_id
1 'polypeptide(L)'
;MLALEGMTCASCAMRIEKGLKKVPGVRNASVNLAIEQAAVTYDPAQTNLEQMVRSVEAVGYKATPQVSPTQETMPLGTAANLSDAPGTPAASPFQEDEQSKRKR
;
A
#
# COMPACT_ATOMS: atom_id res chain seq x y z
N MET A 1 -2.07 -2.07 8.60
CA MET A 1 -3.29 -1.47 9.20
C MET A 1 -3.97 -2.53 10.07
N LEU A 2 -4.95 -2.17 10.90
CA LEU A 2 -5.78 -3.12 11.65
C LEU A 2 -7.26 -2.90 11.29
N ALA A 3 -8.00 -3.97 10.99
CA ALA A 3 -9.46 -3.94 10.97
C ALA A 3 -9.98 -4.23 12.38
N LEU A 4 -11.07 -3.57 12.74
CA LEU A 4 -11.60 -3.58 14.10
C LEU A 4 -13.06 -4.03 14.04
N GLU A 5 -13.47 -4.92 14.94
CA GLU A 5 -14.84 -5.42 15.00
C GLU A 5 -15.55 -4.92 16.27
N GLY A 6 -16.84 -4.60 16.14
CA GLY A 6 -17.69 -4.23 17.27
C GLY A 6 -17.55 -2.79 17.75
N MET A 7 -16.96 -1.89 16.95
CA MET A 7 -16.90 -0.47 17.25
C MET A 7 -18.15 0.26 16.75
N THR A 8 -19.11 0.51 17.63
CA THR A 8 -20.37 1.19 17.27
C THR A 8 -20.42 2.66 17.67
N CYS A 9 -19.38 3.19 18.31
CA CYS A 9 -19.38 4.55 18.85
C CYS A 9 -18.03 5.25 18.74
N ALA A 10 -18.04 6.57 18.54
CA ALA A 10 -16.84 7.42 18.53
C ALA A 10 -16.04 7.32 19.83
N SER A 11 -16.70 7.10 20.96
CA SER A 11 -16.03 6.89 22.25
C SER A 11 -15.22 5.60 22.27
N CYS A 12 -15.67 4.55 21.58
CA CYS A 12 -14.95 3.27 21.46
C CYS A 12 -13.68 3.45 20.63
N ALA A 13 -13.79 4.16 19.50
CA ALA A 13 -12.64 4.50 18.65
C ALA A 13 -11.55 5.26 19.43
N MET A 14 -11.93 6.28 20.22
CA MET A 14 -10.98 7.02 21.06
C MET A 14 -10.28 6.15 22.11
N ARG A 15 -10.97 5.16 22.68
CA ARG A 15 -10.37 4.23 23.65
C ARG A 15 -9.31 3.36 22.98
N ILE A 16 -9.61 2.84 21.79
CA ILE A 16 -8.69 2.01 21.01
C ILE A 16 -7.47 2.82 20.57
N GLU A 17 -7.67 4.04 20.06
CA GLU A 17 -6.57 4.92 19.66
C GLU A 17 -5.63 5.23 20.83
N LYS A 18 -6.18 5.54 22.01
CA LYS A 18 -5.40 5.76 23.23
C LYS A 18 -4.68 4.49 23.70
N GLY A 19 -5.28 3.31 23.52
CA GLY A 19 -4.65 2.03 23.82
C GLY A 19 -3.43 1.78 22.93
N LEU A 20 -3.60 1.99 21.62
CA LEU A 20 -2.52 1.82 20.63
C LEU A 20 -1.37 2.80 20.84
N LYS A 21 -1.67 4.06 21.19
CA LYS A 21 -0.63 5.08 21.49
C LYS A 21 0.22 4.76 22.73
N LYS A 22 -0.24 3.86 23.60
CA LYS A 22 0.53 3.42 24.78
C LYS A 22 1.48 2.25 24.47
N VAL A 23 1.34 1.63 23.31
CA VAL A 23 2.20 0.51 22.91
C VAL A 23 3.59 1.05 22.59
N PRO A 24 4.66 0.51 23.20
CA PRO A 24 6.02 0.93 22.88
C PRO A 24 6.31 0.70 21.40
N GLY A 25 6.98 1.67 20.74
CA GLY A 25 7.27 1.61 19.31
C GLY A 25 6.16 2.16 18.40
N VAL A 26 4.96 2.47 18.91
CA VAL A 26 3.95 3.20 18.14
C VAL A 26 4.30 4.68 18.07
N ARG A 27 4.48 5.20 16.85
CA ARG A 27 4.73 6.63 16.59
C ARG A 27 3.45 7.40 16.44
N ASN A 28 2.48 6.83 15.73
CA ASN A 28 1.18 7.45 15.53
C ASN A 28 0.09 6.38 15.39
N ALA A 29 -1.11 6.68 15.89
CA ALA A 29 -2.29 5.83 15.70
C ALA A 29 -3.51 6.72 15.47
N SER A 30 -4.34 6.33 14.50
CA SER A 30 -5.58 7.00 14.15
C SER A 30 -6.63 5.96 13.77
N VAL A 31 -7.87 6.16 14.21
CA VAL A 31 -8.98 5.24 13.95
C VAL A 31 -10.01 5.92 13.05
N ASN A 32 -10.41 5.23 12.00
CA ASN A 32 -11.47 5.65 11.11
C ASN A 32 -12.73 4.81 11.36
N LEU A 33 -13.74 5.44 11.96
CA LEU A 33 -15.00 4.78 12.29
C LEU A 33 -15.84 4.45 11.05
N ALA A 34 -15.75 5.23 9.98
CA ALA A 34 -16.57 5.03 8.78
C ALA A 34 -16.24 3.73 8.04
N ILE A 35 -15.01 3.24 8.18
CA ILE A 35 -14.51 2.02 7.54
C ILE A 35 -14.02 0.97 8.55
N GLU A 36 -14.25 1.21 9.85
CA GLU A 36 -13.87 0.30 10.95
C GLU A 36 -12.39 -0.13 10.93
N GLN A 37 -11.49 0.80 10.61
CA GLN A 37 -10.05 0.53 10.50
C GLN A 37 -9.20 1.46 11.36
N ALA A 38 -8.08 0.94 11.85
CA ALA A 38 -7.02 1.71 12.48
C ALA A 38 -5.77 1.76 11.60
N ALA A 39 -5.32 2.98 11.35
CA ALA A 39 -4.02 3.27 10.77
C ALA A 39 -3.02 3.51 11.90
N VAL A 40 -1.95 2.71 11.91
CA VAL A 40 -0.90 2.79 12.93
C VAL A 40 0.46 2.88 12.24
N THR A 41 1.23 3.88 12.60
CA THR A 41 2.64 4.04 12.24
C THR A 41 3.47 3.56 13.42
N TYR A 42 4.27 2.53 13.21
CA TYR A 42 5.07 1.90 14.26
C TYR A 42 6.46 1.54 13.76
N ASP A 43 7.38 1.36 14.72
CA ASP A 43 8.73 0.86 14.47
C ASP A 43 8.72 -0.69 14.55
N PRO A 44 8.97 -1.41 13.44
CA PRO A 44 8.96 -2.87 13.43
C PRO A 44 10.09 -3.50 14.25
N ALA A 45 11.12 -2.73 14.64
CA ALA A 45 12.16 -3.21 15.55
C ALA A 45 11.70 -3.24 17.01
N GLN A 46 10.65 -2.48 17.36
CA GLN A 46 10.17 -2.33 18.74
C GLN A 46 8.80 -2.98 18.97
N THR A 47 7.96 -3.05 17.94
CA THR A 47 6.65 -3.67 18.05
C THR A 47 6.22 -4.34 16.75
N ASN A 48 5.22 -5.22 16.84
CA ASN A 48 4.68 -5.94 15.70
C ASN A 48 3.15 -5.96 15.75
N LEU A 49 2.52 -6.30 14.62
CA LEU A 49 1.07 -6.30 14.46
C LEU A 49 0.36 -7.14 15.54
N GLU A 50 0.91 -8.29 15.92
CA GLU A 50 0.33 -9.14 16.97
C GLU A 50 0.27 -8.45 18.34
N GLN A 51 1.28 -7.66 18.70
CA GLN A 51 1.28 -6.91 19.97
C GLN A 51 0.22 -5.80 19.97
N MET A 52 0.03 -5.15 18.83
CA MET A 52 -1.03 -4.15 18.68
C MET A 52 -2.41 -4.80 18.76
N VAL A 53 -2.62 -5.96 18.12
CA VAL A 53 -3.87 -6.73 18.23
C VAL A 53 -4.17 -7.07 19.70
N ARG A 54 -3.20 -7.63 20.42
CA ARG A 54 -3.34 -7.93 21.86
C ARG A 54 -3.68 -6.69 22.69
N SER A 55 -3.11 -5.53 22.34
CA SER A 55 -3.43 -4.28 23.03
C SER A 55 -4.86 -3.84 22.79
N VAL A 56 -5.41 -4.07 21.60
CA VAL A 56 -6.83 -3.80 21.32
C VAL A 56 -7.74 -4.80 22.04
N GLU A 57 -7.37 -6.08 22.07
CA GLU A 57 -8.08 -7.12 22.82
C GLU A 57 -8.11 -6.86 24.32
N ALA A 58 -7.01 -6.35 24.89
CA ALA A 58 -6.94 -5.93 26.29
C ALA A 58 -7.89 -4.77 26.63
N VAL A 59 -8.29 -3.97 25.62
CA VAL A 59 -9.31 -2.91 25.76
C VAL A 59 -10.73 -3.46 25.59
N GLY A 60 -10.88 -4.72 25.17
CA GLY A 60 -12.16 -5.42 25.03
C GLY A 60 -12.72 -5.43 23.61
N TYR A 61 -11.88 -5.22 22.58
CA TYR A 61 -12.30 -5.22 21.18
C TYR A 61 -11.49 -6.22 20.37
N LYS A 62 -12.07 -6.72 19.27
CA LYS A 62 -11.34 -7.59 18.35
C LYS A 62 -10.65 -6.78 17.27
N ALA A 63 -9.42 -7.17 16.93
CA ALA A 63 -8.64 -6.56 15.87
C ALA A 63 -8.02 -7.63 14.98
N THR A 64 -8.03 -7.42 13.66
CA THR A 64 -7.35 -8.29 12.69
C THR A 64 -6.31 -7.50 11.91
N PRO A 65 -5.09 -8.03 11.72
CA PRO A 65 -4.07 -7.38 10.92
C PRO A 65 -4.49 -7.34 9.45
N GLN A 66 -4.56 -6.12 8.89
CA GLN A 66 -4.83 -5.87 7.48
C GLN A 66 -3.52 -5.39 6.84
N VAL A 67 -2.86 -6.32 6.14
CA VAL A 67 -1.76 -5.99 5.22
C VAL A 67 -2.39 -5.58 3.90
N SER A 68 -2.63 -4.28 3.74
CA SER A 68 -2.87 -3.72 2.41
C SER A 68 -1.53 -3.79 1.67
N PRO A 69 -1.43 -4.50 0.54
CA PRO A 69 -0.22 -4.54 -0.27
C PRO A 69 -0.06 -3.18 -0.93
N THR A 70 0.60 -2.25 -0.25
CA THR A 70 0.99 -0.94 -0.76
C THR A 70 2.24 -0.55 0.01
N GLN A 71 3.44 -0.49 -0.52
CA GLN A 71 3.97 -0.62 -1.87
C GLN A 71 5.39 -1.18 -1.71
N GLU A 72 5.83 -1.89 -2.73
CA GLU A 72 7.21 -2.32 -2.99
C GLU A 72 8.26 -1.44 -2.28
N THR A 73 8.98 -2.05 -1.34
CA THR A 73 10.39 -1.69 -1.16
C THR A 73 11.08 -2.14 -2.45
N MET A 74 11.05 -1.29 -3.49
CA MET A 74 11.96 -1.44 -4.61
C MET A 74 13.37 -1.21 -4.05
N PRO A 75 14.28 -2.20 -4.09
CA PRO A 75 15.66 -1.94 -3.73
C PRO A 75 16.23 -0.93 -4.73
N LEU A 76 17.04 -0.03 -4.20
CA LEU A 76 17.80 1.00 -4.89
C LEU A 76 18.52 0.42 -6.12
N GLY A 77 17.95 0.61 -7.31
CA GLY A 77 18.60 0.29 -8.57
C GLY A 77 19.64 1.35 -8.90
N THR A 78 20.91 0.99 -8.74
CA THR A 78 22.03 1.78 -9.27
C THR A 78 22.14 1.54 -10.78
N ALA A 79 22.09 2.62 -11.56
CA ALA A 79 22.65 2.72 -12.91
C ALA A 79 22.88 4.22 -13.14
N ALA A 80 24.07 4.74 -12.86
CA ALA A 80 25.22 4.72 -13.77
C ALA A 80 24.88 5.28 -15.16
N ASN A 81 25.65 6.30 -15.50
CA ASN A 81 25.45 7.33 -16.52
C ASN A 81 25.93 6.85 -17.92
N LEU A 82 25.86 7.77 -18.88
CA LEU A 82 26.62 7.85 -20.15
C LEU A 82 25.99 7.25 -21.41
N SER A 83 25.43 8.17 -22.21
CA SER A 83 25.78 8.45 -23.61
C SER A 83 26.32 7.30 -24.47
N ASP A 84 25.56 6.92 -25.50
CA ASP A 84 26.04 7.04 -26.89
C ASP A 84 24.91 6.83 -27.88
N ALA A 85 24.67 7.82 -28.74
CA ALA A 85 23.83 7.67 -29.92
C ALA A 85 24.73 7.83 -31.15
N PRO A 86 24.81 6.80 -31.99
CA PRO A 86 24.93 6.97 -33.42
C PRO A 86 23.73 6.27 -34.09
N GLY A 87 22.97 6.91 -34.96
CA GLY A 87 23.43 7.36 -36.27
C GLY A 87 22.65 6.54 -37.31
N THR A 88 21.75 7.21 -38.03
CA THR A 88 21.02 6.74 -39.23
C THR A 88 21.99 6.10 -40.26
N PRO A 89 21.56 5.22 -41.19
CA PRO A 89 20.71 5.65 -42.31
C PRO A 89 19.70 4.61 -42.86
N ALA A 90 18.84 5.16 -43.72
CA ALA A 90 17.85 4.56 -44.61
C ALA A 90 18.26 3.26 -45.35
N ALA A 91 17.25 2.43 -45.66
CA ALA A 91 16.97 1.93 -47.01
C ALA A 91 15.64 1.14 -47.07
N SER A 92 14.74 1.55 -47.98
CA SER A 92 13.58 0.76 -48.46
C SER A 92 14.02 -0.56 -49.12
N PRO A 93 13.12 -1.54 -49.40
CA PRO A 93 12.33 -1.49 -50.65
C PRO A 93 10.95 -2.22 -50.64
N PHE A 94 10.09 -1.86 -51.62
CA PHE A 94 9.18 -2.69 -52.47
C PHE A 94 8.26 -3.78 -51.84
N GLN A 95 7.04 -4.10 -52.28
CA GLN A 95 6.06 -3.65 -53.29
C GLN A 95 4.77 -4.53 -53.16
N GLU A 96 3.78 -4.32 -54.06
CA GLU A 96 2.57 -5.15 -54.37
C GLU A 96 1.34 -4.89 -53.48
N ASP A 97 0.36 -4.06 -53.89
CA ASP A 97 -0.57 -4.07 -55.06
C ASP A 97 -1.62 -5.21 -55.03
N GLU A 98 -2.83 -4.83 -55.41
CA GLU A 98 -3.95 -5.70 -55.85
C GLU A 98 -5.03 -6.14 -54.83
N GLN A 99 -6.04 -5.29 -54.61
CA GLN A 99 -7.45 -5.73 -54.55
C GLN A 99 -8.34 -4.65 -55.20
N SER A 100 -8.70 -4.78 -56.48
CA SER A 100 -9.77 -5.63 -57.02
C SER A 100 -11.21 -5.19 -56.63
N LYS A 101 -11.69 -4.18 -57.36
CA LYS A 101 -12.92 -4.22 -58.18
C LYS A 101 -14.24 -4.71 -57.53
N ARG A 102 -15.20 -3.79 -57.33
CA ARG A 102 -16.65 -3.86 -57.74
C ARG A 102 -17.37 -2.57 -57.27
N LYS A 103 -17.84 -1.71 -58.21
CA LYS A 103 -19.26 -1.62 -58.65
C LYS A 103 -20.21 -1.40 -57.46
N ARG A 104 -20.89 -0.27 -57.28
CA ARG A 104 -21.64 0.59 -58.21
C ARG A 104 -21.73 2.01 -57.67
#